data_AF-A0A0L7LRI5-F1
#
_entry.id   AF-A0A0L7LRI5-F1
#
_cell.length_a   1.000
_cell.length_b   1.000
_cell.length_c   1.000
_cell.angle_alpha   90.00
_cell.angle_beta   90.00
_cell.angle_gamma   90.00
#
_symmetry.space_group_name_H-M   'P 1'
#
loop_
_entity.id
_entity.type
_entity.pdbx_description
1 polymer ?
#
loop_
_entity_poly.entity_id
_entity_poly.type
_entity_poly.pdbx_seq_one_letter_code
_entity_poly.pdbx_strand_id
1 'polypeptide(L)'
;MEMGLFCIAMTVYYATNLNPTFSGMKTHDTLSSVFEFIGMLVFGMSCSGVVLPVENHMKDPKKFTLAVPIILKGLIAFMIFITHALNFWVPFSLMFYYIKQRHSEKRIVMWECIYRAIFVTGIAVSAIIFPNINALMGFLGTFCLANMAIIWPCIINLLVIWHRPGLGRCNWRLWMNILLILVGLVIFVCGSFVNGRNLIKIMRTL
;
A
#
# COMPACT_ATOMS: atom_id res chain seq x y z
N MET A 1 5.52 -11.43 13.34
CA MET A 1 4.75 -12.66 13.06
C MET A 1 3.42 -12.68 13.79
N GLU A 2 3.38 -12.33 15.09
CA GLU A 2 2.16 -12.40 15.92
C GLU A 2 1.01 -11.48 15.47
N MET A 3 1.31 -10.24 15.06
CA MET A 3 0.29 -9.30 14.53
C MET A 3 -0.41 -9.79 13.24
N GLY A 4 0.32 -10.50 12.37
CA GLY A 4 -0.24 -11.03 11.13
C GLY A 4 -1.27 -12.13 11.39
N LEU A 5 -0.99 -12.99 12.38
CA LEU A 5 -1.90 -14.04 12.80
C LEU A 5 -3.21 -13.47 13.36
N PHE A 6 -3.12 -12.37 14.12
CA PHE A 6 -4.28 -11.69 14.68
C PHE A 6 -5.16 -11.04 13.60
N CYS A 7 -4.57 -10.39 12.59
CA CYS A 7 -5.33 -9.85 11.46
C CYS A 7 -6.04 -10.94 10.65
N ILE A 8 -5.37 -12.06 10.39
CA ILE A 8 -5.96 -13.20 9.67
C ILE A 8 -7.12 -13.79 10.49
N ALA A 9 -6.93 -14.03 11.79
CA ALA A 9 -7.98 -14.53 12.68
C ALA A 9 -9.19 -13.60 12.74
N MET A 10 -8.96 -12.28 12.81
CA MET A 10 -10.01 -11.26 12.81
C MET A 10 -10.77 -11.21 11.49
N THR A 11 -10.08 -11.38 10.36
CA THR A 11 -10.70 -11.38 9.03
C THR A 11 -11.60 -12.61 8.86
N VAL A 12 -11.13 -13.78 9.29
CA VAL A 12 -11.89 -15.04 9.28
C VAL A 12 -13.09 -14.94 10.23
N TYR A 13 -12.93 -14.36 11.42
CA TYR A 13 -14.02 -14.14 12.36
C TYR A 13 -15.09 -13.18 11.82
N TYR A 14 -14.69 -12.08 11.18
CA TYR A 14 -15.64 -11.15 10.55
C TYR A 14 -16.33 -11.77 9.33
N ALA A 15 -15.59 -12.49 8.48
CA ALA A 15 -16.15 -13.17 7.30
C ALA A 15 -17.23 -14.19 7.69
N THR A 16 -16.99 -14.96 8.75
CA THR A 16 -17.95 -15.97 9.25
C THR A 16 -19.15 -15.36 9.98
N ASN A 17 -18.98 -14.21 10.66
CA ASN A 17 -20.09 -13.52 11.33
C ASN A 17 -20.98 -12.70 10.39
N LEU A 18 -20.42 -12.13 9.32
CA LEU A 18 -21.20 -11.35 8.35
C LEU A 18 -21.95 -12.24 7.35
N ASN A 19 -21.50 -13.47 7.11
CA ASN A 19 -22.16 -14.37 6.15
C ASN A 19 -22.24 -15.83 6.66
N PRO A 20 -23.20 -16.15 7.53
CA PRO A 20 -23.34 -17.48 8.12
C PRO A 20 -23.81 -18.55 7.11
N THR A 21 -24.55 -18.15 6.08
CA THR A 21 -24.90 -19.00 4.94
C THR A 21 -24.06 -18.58 3.75
N PHE A 22 -22.92 -19.26 3.52
CA PHE A 22 -22.07 -19.12 2.33
C PHE A 22 -22.80 -19.33 0.97
N SER A 23 -24.12 -19.53 0.99
CA SER A 23 -24.98 -19.78 -0.15
C SER A 23 -25.34 -18.47 -0.87
N GLY A 24 -24.63 -18.18 -1.96
CA GLY A 24 -24.92 -17.03 -2.84
C GLY A 24 -23.76 -16.07 -3.09
N MET A 25 -22.59 -16.30 -2.48
CA MET A 25 -21.41 -15.51 -2.82
C MET A 25 -20.85 -15.98 -4.17
N LYS A 26 -20.75 -15.07 -5.13
CA LYS A 26 -19.90 -15.29 -6.31
C LYS A 26 -18.47 -15.44 -5.82
N THR A 27 -17.94 -16.64 -5.93
CA THR A 27 -16.62 -17.02 -5.39
C THR A 27 -15.51 -16.24 -6.07
N HIS A 28 -15.60 -16.03 -7.39
CA HIS A 28 -14.80 -15.08 -8.15
C HIS A 28 -15.57 -14.66 -9.41
N ASP A 29 -15.71 -13.35 -9.65
CA ASP A 29 -16.40 -12.85 -10.85
C ASP A 29 -15.57 -13.00 -12.13
N THR A 30 -14.23 -12.96 -12.04
CA THR A 30 -13.36 -12.85 -13.23
C THR A 30 -11.95 -13.33 -12.93
N LEU A 31 -11.36 -14.07 -13.88
CA LEU A 31 -9.97 -14.54 -13.85
C LEU A 31 -8.97 -13.39 -13.60
N SER A 32 -9.27 -12.19 -14.13
CA SER A 32 -8.50 -10.96 -13.92
C SER A 32 -8.35 -10.61 -12.45
N SER A 33 -9.43 -10.69 -11.65
CA SER A 33 -9.38 -10.32 -10.24
C SER A 33 -8.55 -11.30 -9.40
N VAL A 34 -8.53 -12.57 -9.79
CA VAL A 34 -7.65 -13.59 -9.18
C VAL A 34 -6.20 -13.34 -9.54
N PHE A 35 -5.90 -13.01 -10.79
CA PHE A 35 -4.56 -12.62 -11.23
C PHE A 35 -4.08 -11.32 -10.58
N GLU A 36 -4.96 -10.34 -10.40
CA GLU A 36 -4.68 -9.09 -9.70
C GLU A 36 -4.34 -9.32 -8.22
N PHE A 37 -5.10 -10.19 -7.53
CA PHE A 37 -4.84 -10.54 -6.14
C PHE A 37 -3.52 -11.28 -5.96
N ILE A 38 -3.25 -12.29 -6.80
CA ILE A 38 -1.98 -13.03 -6.79
C ILE A 38 -0.82 -12.10 -7.15
N GLY A 39 -1.02 -11.20 -8.12
CA GLY A 39 -0.05 -10.18 -8.50
C GLY A 39 0.31 -9.26 -7.34
N MET A 40 -0.67 -8.80 -6.56
CA MET A 40 -0.46 -7.96 -5.38
C MET A 40 0.28 -8.71 -4.25
N LEU A 41 -0.02 -9.99 -4.02
CA LEU A 41 0.67 -10.82 -3.02
C LEU A 41 2.13 -11.12 -3.40
N VAL A 42 2.38 -11.48 -4.66
CA VAL A 42 3.73 -11.73 -5.19
C VAL A 42 4.55 -10.42 -5.21
N PHE A 43 3.89 -9.29 -5.49
CA PHE A 43 4.52 -7.96 -5.42
C PHE A 43 4.87 -7.54 -3.98
N GLY A 44 4.03 -7.90 -2.99
CA GLY A 44 4.28 -7.65 -1.57
C GLY A 44 5.42 -8.52 -1.00
N MET A 45 5.65 -9.71 -1.55
CA MET A 45 6.83 -10.54 -1.27
C MET A 45 8.04 -9.99 -2.02
N SER A 46 8.55 -8.86 -1.54
CA SER A 46 9.69 -8.15 -2.11
C SER A 46 10.87 -9.05 -2.48
N CYS A 47 11.57 -8.67 -3.56
CA CYS A 47 12.82 -9.26 -4.04
C CYS A 47 13.89 -9.45 -2.95
N SER A 48 13.82 -8.68 -1.85
CA SER A 48 14.69 -8.85 -0.68
C SER A 48 14.60 -10.26 -0.08
N GLY A 49 13.43 -10.90 -0.13
CA GLY A 49 13.19 -12.23 0.42
C GLY A 49 13.84 -13.38 -0.37
N VAL A 50 14.19 -13.15 -1.64
CA VAL A 50 14.93 -14.14 -2.46
C VAL A 50 16.43 -13.85 -2.50
N VAL A 51 16.84 -12.61 -2.27
CA VAL A 51 18.26 -12.23 -2.21
C VAL A 51 18.92 -12.77 -0.94
N LEU A 52 18.25 -12.68 0.21
CA LEU A 52 18.79 -13.14 1.50
C LEU A 52 19.13 -14.65 1.52
N PRO A 53 18.24 -15.57 1.10
CA PRO A 53 18.52 -17.01 1.08
C PRO A 53 19.61 -17.39 0.07
N VAL A 54 19.64 -16.68 -1.06
CA VAL A 54 20.65 -16.88 -2.11
C VAL A 54 22.02 -16.43 -1.62
N GLU A 55 22.12 -15.26 -0.98
CA GLU A 55 23.34 -14.77 -0.33
C GLU A 55 23.86 -15.75 0.72
N ASN A 56 22.96 -16.30 1.54
CA ASN A 56 23.30 -17.21 2.63
C ASN A 56 23.80 -18.60 2.17
N HIS A 57 23.52 -19.02 0.93
CA HIS A 57 23.97 -20.30 0.37
C HIS A 57 25.22 -20.20 -0.53
N MET A 58 25.83 -19.02 -0.67
CA MET A 58 27.03 -18.83 -1.48
C MET A 58 28.34 -19.05 -0.72
N LYS A 59 29.29 -19.72 -1.37
CA LYS A 59 30.66 -19.94 -0.84
C LYS A 59 31.43 -18.65 -0.57
N ASP A 60 31.23 -17.60 -1.36
CA ASP A 60 31.89 -16.29 -1.24
C ASP A 60 30.86 -15.15 -1.39
N PRO A 61 30.27 -14.62 -0.30
CA PRO A 61 29.23 -13.59 -0.38
C PRO A 61 29.73 -12.28 -1.02
N LYS A 62 31.05 -12.01 -0.95
CA LYS A 62 31.65 -10.77 -1.50
C LYS A 62 31.75 -10.76 -3.04
N LYS A 63 31.75 -11.92 -3.71
CA LYS A 63 31.78 -12.01 -5.19
C LYS A 63 30.39 -11.87 -5.81
N PHE A 64 29.34 -12.21 -5.04
CA PHE A 64 27.95 -11.92 -5.40
C PHE A 64 27.71 -10.42 -5.62
N THR A 65 28.43 -9.57 -4.90
CA THR A 65 28.30 -8.11 -4.96
C THR A 65 28.97 -7.46 -6.17
N LEU A 66 29.66 -8.20 -7.05
CA LEU A 66 30.39 -7.60 -8.20
C LEU A 66 29.81 -7.96 -9.59
N ALA A 67 29.53 -9.24 -9.87
CA ALA A 67 29.05 -9.66 -11.20
C ALA A 67 27.52 -9.76 -11.31
N VAL A 68 26.88 -10.40 -10.33
CA VAL A 68 25.41 -10.51 -10.25
C VAL A 68 24.68 -9.17 -10.12
N PRO A 69 25.18 -8.12 -9.42
CA PRO A 69 24.39 -6.91 -9.19
C PRO A 69 24.24 -6.06 -10.43
N ILE A 70 25.10 -6.13 -11.44
CA ILE A 70 24.92 -5.34 -12.66
C ILE A 70 23.72 -5.87 -13.44
N ILE A 71 23.66 -7.19 -13.64
CA ILE A 71 22.55 -7.88 -14.30
C ILE A 71 21.28 -7.73 -13.44
N LEU A 72 21.38 -7.93 -12.12
CA LEU A 72 20.25 -7.80 -11.20
C LEU A 72 19.72 -6.36 -11.13
N LYS A 73 20.59 -5.34 -11.07
CA LYS A 73 20.20 -3.92 -11.12
C LYS A 73 19.53 -3.58 -12.44
N GLY A 74 20.03 -4.11 -13.56
CA GLY A 74 19.41 -3.96 -14.87
C GLY A 74 18.01 -4.58 -14.92
N LEU A 75 17.87 -5.82 -14.44
CA LEU A 75 16.59 -6.52 -14.35
C LEU A 75 15.60 -5.80 -13.42
N ILE A 76 16.05 -5.36 -12.24
CA ILE A 76 15.22 -4.62 -11.27
C ILE A 76 14.81 -3.26 -11.87
N ALA A 77 15.72 -2.54 -12.53
CA ALA A 77 15.39 -1.27 -13.19
C ALA A 77 14.36 -1.47 -14.31
N PHE A 78 14.50 -2.53 -15.10
CA PHE A 78 13.53 -2.88 -16.13
C PHE A 78 12.15 -3.26 -15.53
N MET A 79 12.15 -4.04 -14.45
CA MET A 79 10.93 -4.40 -13.71
C MET A 79 10.24 -3.15 -13.17
N ILE A 80 10.98 -2.28 -12.47
CA ILE A 80 10.45 -1.02 -11.93
C ILE A 80 9.92 -0.12 -13.04
N PHE A 81 10.60 -0.05 -14.19
CA PHE A 81 10.14 0.74 -15.34
C PHE A 81 8.77 0.29 -15.83
N ILE A 82 8.59 -1.03 -16.05
CA ILE A 82 7.30 -1.59 -16.48
C ILE A 82 6.24 -1.42 -15.39
N THR A 83 6.56 -1.77 -14.15
CA THR A 83 5.61 -1.72 -13.04
C THR A 83 5.20 -0.28 -12.70
N HIS A 84 6.09 0.69 -12.85
CA HIS A 84 5.74 2.09 -12.65
C HIS A 84 4.70 2.58 -13.65
N ALA A 85 4.84 2.21 -14.93
CA ALA A 85 3.86 2.57 -15.96
C ALA A 85 2.46 2.01 -15.63
N LEU A 86 2.39 0.75 -15.19
CA LEU A 86 1.14 0.09 -14.81
C LEU A 86 0.52 0.69 -13.55
N ASN A 87 1.30 0.85 -12.47
CA ASN A 87 0.84 1.40 -11.20
C ASN A 87 0.41 2.87 -11.31
N PHE A 88 1.02 3.64 -12.21
CA PHE A 88 0.66 5.03 -12.44
C PHE A 88 -0.62 5.18 -13.28
N TRP A 89 -0.90 4.24 -14.19
CA TRP A 89 -2.05 4.31 -15.09
C TRP A 89 -3.39 4.31 -14.35
N VAL A 90 -3.57 3.44 -13.35
CA VAL A 90 -4.85 3.29 -12.63
C VAL A 90 -5.22 4.56 -11.83
N PRO A 91 -4.34 5.12 -10.98
CA PRO A 91 -4.64 6.37 -10.28
C PRO A 91 -4.81 7.55 -11.23
N PHE A 92 -3.98 7.62 -12.29
CA PHE A 92 -4.07 8.72 -13.27
C PHE A 92 -5.40 8.71 -14.02
N SER A 93 -5.81 7.54 -14.54
CA SER A 93 -7.09 7.39 -15.24
C SER A 93 -8.29 7.68 -14.33
N LEU A 94 -8.22 7.27 -13.06
CA LEU A 94 -9.25 7.58 -12.06
C LEU A 94 -9.30 9.09 -11.77
N MET A 95 -8.15 9.72 -11.51
CA MET A 95 -8.09 11.15 -11.19
C MET A 95 -8.53 11.98 -12.39
N PHE A 96 -8.13 11.59 -13.60
CA PHE A 96 -8.53 12.24 -14.84
C PHE A 96 -10.04 12.07 -15.11
N TYR A 97 -10.64 10.92 -14.81
CA TYR A 97 -12.09 10.73 -14.90
C TYR A 97 -12.86 11.73 -14.03
N TYR A 98 -12.45 11.91 -12.77
CA TYR A 98 -13.07 12.90 -11.87
C TYR A 98 -12.81 14.35 -12.30
N ILE A 99 -11.60 14.66 -12.78
CA ILE A 99 -11.22 16.01 -13.19
C ILE A 99 -11.91 16.40 -14.51
N LYS A 100 -12.09 15.44 -15.42
CA LYS A 100 -12.76 15.64 -16.72
C LYS A 100 -14.20 16.13 -16.56
N GLN A 101 -14.90 15.69 -15.51
CA GLN A 101 -16.26 16.18 -15.22
C GLN A 101 -16.30 17.68 -14.91
N ARG A 102 -15.17 18.30 -14.57
CA ARG A 102 -15.11 19.71 -14.13
C ARG A 102 -14.60 20.67 -15.23
N HIS A 103 -14.12 20.17 -16.38
CA HIS A 103 -13.47 21.00 -17.42
C HIS A 103 -14.10 20.84 -18.82
N SER A 104 -14.16 21.95 -19.56
CA SER A 104 -14.70 22.06 -20.93
C SER A 104 -13.99 21.16 -21.96
N GLU A 105 -14.78 20.52 -22.83
CA GLU A 105 -14.31 19.55 -23.84
C GLU A 105 -13.24 20.08 -24.80
N LYS A 106 -13.22 21.39 -25.08
CA LYS A 106 -12.35 21.97 -26.13
C LYS A 106 -10.85 21.92 -25.84
N ARG A 107 -10.40 21.63 -24.61
CA ARG A 107 -8.96 21.54 -24.26
C ARG A 107 -8.59 20.32 -23.43
N ILE A 108 -9.35 19.23 -23.50
CA ILE A 108 -9.11 18.03 -22.68
C ILE A 108 -7.67 17.50 -22.84
N VAL A 109 -7.14 17.46 -24.07
CA VAL A 109 -5.79 16.96 -24.35
C VAL A 109 -4.70 17.85 -23.71
N MET A 110 -4.92 19.18 -23.69
CA MET A 110 -3.97 20.10 -23.05
C MET A 110 -3.97 19.94 -21.53
N TRP A 111 -5.16 19.80 -20.92
CA TRP A 111 -5.29 19.52 -19.50
C TRP A 111 -4.67 18.17 -19.13
N GLU A 112 -4.84 17.14 -19.96
CA GLU A 112 -4.21 15.83 -19.75
C GLU A 112 -2.68 15.94 -19.69
N CYS A 113 -2.06 16.66 -20.63
CA CYS A 113 -0.62 16.90 -20.62
C CYS A 113 -0.16 17.64 -19.37
N ILE A 114 -0.90 18.66 -18.94
CA ILE A 114 -0.57 19.45 -17.73
C ILE A 114 -0.63 18.56 -16.47
N TYR A 115 -1.68 17.76 -16.32
CA TYR A 115 -1.79 16.86 -15.17
C TYR A 115 -0.71 15.78 -15.15
N ARG A 116 -0.38 15.20 -16.31
CA ARG A 116 0.76 14.26 -16.41
C ARG A 116 2.08 14.93 -16.02
N ALA A 117 2.34 16.14 -16.51
CA ALA A 117 3.54 16.89 -16.18
C ALA A 117 3.65 17.15 -14.67
N ILE A 118 2.57 17.61 -14.03
CA ILE A 118 2.54 17.86 -12.57
C ILE A 118 2.89 16.59 -11.78
N PHE A 119 2.31 15.45 -12.15
CA PHE A 119 2.59 14.19 -11.47
C PHE A 119 4.05 13.75 -11.61
N VAL A 120 4.59 13.79 -12.83
CA VAL A 120 5.99 13.41 -13.09
C VAL A 120 6.95 14.34 -12.36
N THR A 121 6.67 15.65 -12.36
CA THR A 121 7.47 16.62 -11.59
C THR A 121 7.39 16.34 -10.09
N GLY A 122 6.22 15.99 -9.56
CA GLY A 122 6.07 15.65 -8.13
C GLY A 122 6.90 14.43 -7.72
N ILE A 123 6.96 13.40 -8.56
CA ILE A 123 7.79 12.20 -8.33
C ILE A 123 9.28 12.54 -8.45
N ALA A 124 9.67 13.38 -9.42
CA ALA A 124 11.05 13.83 -9.58
C ALA A 124 11.53 14.65 -8.37
N VAL A 125 10.70 15.57 -7.87
CA VAL A 125 11.00 16.37 -6.68
C VAL A 125 11.13 15.48 -5.44
N SER A 126 10.24 14.51 -5.24
CA SER A 126 10.34 13.60 -4.08
C SER A 126 11.59 12.71 -4.14
N ALA A 127 12.03 12.30 -5.32
CA ALA A 127 13.28 11.56 -5.51
C ALA A 127 14.53 12.38 -5.15
N ILE A 128 14.53 13.69 -5.42
CA ILE A 128 15.64 14.59 -5.07
C ILE A 128 15.68 14.85 -3.56
N ILE A 129 14.53 15.06 -2.93
CA ILE A 129 14.44 15.37 -1.49
C ILE A 129 14.86 14.18 -0.62
N PHE A 130 14.53 12.94 -1.04
CA PHE A 130 14.77 11.74 -0.25
C PHE A 130 15.75 10.78 -0.93
N PRO A 131 17.07 10.98 -0.77
CA PRO A 131 18.08 10.10 -1.36
C PRO A 131 18.09 8.70 -0.73
N ASN A 132 17.51 8.52 0.47
CA ASN A 132 17.41 7.23 1.14
C ASN A 132 16.01 6.62 0.98
N ILE A 133 15.88 5.74 -0.02
CA ILE A 133 14.60 5.08 -0.39
C ILE A 133 14.05 4.22 0.74
N ASN A 134 14.92 3.59 1.55
CA ASN A 134 14.51 2.70 2.64
C ASN A 134 13.79 3.47 3.76
N ALA A 135 14.31 4.66 4.11
CA ALA A 135 13.67 5.53 5.10
C ALA A 135 12.32 6.07 4.60
N LEU A 136 12.25 6.45 3.31
CA LEU A 136 11.02 6.92 2.69
C LEU A 136 9.94 5.83 2.63
N MET A 137 10.31 4.59 2.25
CA MET A 137 9.39 3.45 2.19
C MET A 137 8.79 3.13 3.56
N GLY A 138 9.60 3.16 4.63
CA GLY A 138 9.12 2.99 6.01
C GLY A 138 8.17 4.10 6.45
N PHE A 139 8.49 5.35 6.12
CA PHE A 139 7.63 6.50 6.42
C PHE A 139 6.29 6.43 5.67
N LEU A 140 6.31 6.30 4.34
CA LEU A 140 5.10 6.19 3.53
C LEU A 140 4.27 4.95 3.90
N GLY A 141 4.93 3.83 4.21
CA GLY A 141 4.27 2.61 4.65
C GLY A 141 3.51 2.82 5.97
N THR A 142 4.17 3.35 7.00
CA THR A 142 3.52 3.60 8.30
C THR A 142 2.45 4.68 8.23
N PHE A 143 2.64 5.71 7.41
CA PHE A 143 1.68 6.79 7.20
C PHE A 143 0.43 6.33 6.44
N CYS A 144 0.62 5.73 5.26
CA CYS A 144 -0.49 5.33 4.38
C CYS A 144 -1.23 4.10 4.89
N LEU A 145 -0.52 3.10 5.43
CA LEU A 145 -1.14 1.86 5.88
C LEU A 145 -2.01 2.10 7.13
N ALA A 146 -1.55 2.89 8.08
CA ALA A 146 -2.35 3.22 9.26
C ALA A 146 -3.65 3.95 8.87
N ASN A 147 -3.57 4.90 7.94
CA ASN A 147 -4.72 5.70 7.52
C ASN A 147 -5.70 4.89 6.63
N MET A 148 -5.20 4.23 5.58
CA MET A 148 -6.04 3.55 4.59
C MET A 148 -6.48 2.14 5.00
N ALA A 149 -5.63 1.38 5.69
CA ALA A 149 -5.93 -0.02 6.01
C ALA A 149 -6.65 -0.18 7.36
N ILE A 150 -6.50 0.77 8.30
CA ILE A 150 -7.06 0.64 9.65
C ILE A 150 -8.13 1.71 9.88
N ILE A 151 -7.78 2.99 9.77
CA ILE A 151 -8.68 4.10 10.17
C ILE A 151 -9.91 4.19 9.26
N TRP A 152 -9.73 4.31 7.95
CA TRP A 152 -10.84 4.43 6.99
C TRP A 152 -11.85 3.26 7.02
N PRO A 153 -11.46 1.98 6.97
CA PRO A 153 -12.42 0.89 7.01
C PRO A 153 -13.15 0.82 8.35
N CYS A 154 -12.50 1.14 9.48
CA CYS A 154 -13.18 1.21 10.77
C CYS A 154 -14.21 2.35 10.83
N ILE A 155 -13.91 3.51 10.25
CA ILE A 155 -14.86 4.63 10.13
C ILE A 155 -16.05 4.22 9.26
N ILE A 156 -15.81 3.63 8.09
CA ILE A 156 -16.88 3.18 7.19
C ILE A 156 -17.74 2.13 7.88
N ASN A 157 -17.13 1.15 8.55
CA ASN A 157 -17.86 0.12 9.30
C ASN A 157 -18.74 0.74 10.40
N LEU A 158 -18.23 1.75 11.10
CA LEU A 158 -18.98 2.48 12.12
C LEU A 158 -20.18 3.24 11.52
N LEU A 159 -19.98 3.92 10.38
CA LEU A 159 -21.03 4.67 9.68
C LEU A 159 -22.12 3.75 9.11
N VAL A 160 -21.73 2.59 8.56
CA VAL A 160 -22.66 1.61 7.96
C VAL A 160 -23.49 0.90 9.03
N ILE A 161 -22.86 0.42 10.11
CA ILE A 161 -23.53 -0.31 11.21
C ILE A 161 -24.53 0.59 11.96
N TRP A 162 -24.35 1.92 11.93
CA TRP A 162 -25.23 2.86 12.60
C TRP A 162 -26.70 2.77 12.12
N HIS A 163 -26.92 2.46 10.84
CA HIS A 163 -28.28 2.42 10.30
C HIS A 163 -28.94 1.04 10.45
N ARG A 164 -28.28 -0.07 10.06
CA ARG A 164 -28.72 -1.47 10.27
C ARG A 164 -27.52 -2.44 10.15
N PRO A 165 -27.40 -3.52 10.95
CA PRO A 165 -28.13 -3.90 12.15
C PRO A 165 -27.49 -3.19 13.36
N GLY A 166 -28.29 -2.59 14.25
CA GLY A 166 -27.77 -1.73 15.33
C GLY A 166 -26.63 -2.33 16.16
N LEU A 167 -26.00 -1.50 16.99
CA LEU A 167 -24.68 -1.65 17.64
C LEU A 167 -24.42 -2.91 18.52
N GLY A 168 -25.35 -3.87 18.55
CA GLY A 168 -25.28 -5.12 19.31
C GLY A 168 -25.62 -4.93 20.79
N ARG A 169 -25.73 -6.03 21.54
CA ARG A 169 -25.83 -5.97 23.01
C ARG A 169 -24.59 -5.26 23.57
N CYS A 170 -24.81 -4.24 24.41
CA CYS A 170 -23.78 -3.45 25.10
C CYS A 170 -22.86 -2.58 24.20
N ASN A 171 -23.25 -2.23 22.97
CA ASN A 171 -22.40 -1.44 22.05
C ASN A 171 -20.99 -2.02 21.82
N TRP A 172 -20.79 -3.32 22.02
CA TRP A 172 -19.47 -3.97 21.92
C TRP A 172 -18.80 -3.72 20.57
N ARG A 173 -19.59 -3.68 19.49
CA ARG A 173 -19.09 -3.38 18.13
C ARG A 173 -18.59 -1.94 17.98
N LEU A 174 -19.17 -0.98 18.69
CA LEU A 174 -18.72 0.42 18.67
C LEU A 174 -17.39 0.57 19.39
N TRP A 175 -17.27 0.01 20.59
CA TRP A 175 -16.04 0.05 21.38
C TRP A 175 -14.88 -0.62 20.64
N MET A 176 -15.14 -1.74 19.97
CA MET A 176 -14.13 -2.44 19.18
C MET A 176 -13.62 -1.60 17.99
N ASN A 177 -14.53 -0.96 17.23
CA ASN A 177 -14.13 -0.09 16.12
C ASN A 177 -13.39 1.18 16.61
N ILE A 178 -13.81 1.77 17.73
CA ILE A 178 -13.12 2.92 18.34
C ILE A 178 -11.72 2.52 18.82
N LEU A 179 -11.57 1.35 19.45
CA LEU A 179 -10.27 0.84 19.87
C LEU A 179 -9.35 0.64 18.67
N LEU A 180 -9.85 0.09 17.56
CA LEU A 180 -9.08 -0.07 16.33
C LEU A 180 -8.64 1.26 15.72
N ILE A 181 -9.52 2.28 15.73
CA ILE A 181 -9.16 3.63 15.29
C ILE A 181 -8.07 4.22 16.18
N LEU A 182 -8.16 4.07 17.51
CA LEU A 182 -7.14 4.54 18.45
C LEU A 182 -5.80 3.85 18.22
N VAL A 183 -5.79 2.53 18.04
CA VAL A 183 -4.58 1.77 17.71
C VAL A 183 -3.99 2.25 16.38
N GLY A 184 -4.83 2.47 15.36
CA GLY A 184 -4.40 3.03 14.07
C GLY A 184 -3.75 4.41 14.23
N LEU A 185 -4.31 5.28 15.07
CA LEU A 185 -3.78 6.60 15.40
C LEU A 185 -2.43 6.52 16.13
N VAL A 186 -2.28 5.58 17.08
CA VAL A 186 -1.01 5.35 17.78
C VAL A 186 0.06 4.86 16.81
N ILE A 187 -0.26 3.91 15.92
CA ILE A 187 0.66 3.43 14.88
C ILE A 187 1.05 4.57 13.93
N PHE A 188 0.09 5.40 13.54
CA PHE A 188 0.32 6.55 12.68
C PHE A 188 1.32 7.53 13.32
N VAL A 189 1.08 7.95 14.56
CA VAL A 189 1.92 8.93 15.26
C VAL A 189 3.29 8.33 15.57
N CYS A 190 3.34 7.16 16.19
CA CYS A 190 4.58 6.50 16.58
C CYS A 190 5.43 6.14 15.35
N GLY A 191 4.81 5.55 14.34
CA GLY A 191 5.46 5.15 13.09
C GLY A 191 5.99 6.36 12.31
N SER A 192 5.18 7.41 12.13
CA SER A 192 5.62 8.63 11.44
C SER A 192 6.74 9.34 12.20
N PHE A 193 6.70 9.34 13.54
CA PHE A 193 7.71 10.00 14.36
C PHE A 193 9.07 9.27 14.34
N VAL A 194 9.06 7.95 14.48
CA VAL A 194 10.29 7.13 14.43
C VAL A 194 10.93 7.22 13.04
N ASN A 195 10.14 7.02 11.98
CA ASN A 195 10.64 7.08 10.61
C ASN A 195 11.07 8.49 10.21
N GLY A 196 10.30 9.51 10.62
CA GLY A 196 10.64 10.91 10.39
C GLY A 196 11.95 11.32 11.08
N ARG A 197 12.15 10.92 12.34
CA ARG A 197 13.43 11.16 13.04
C ARG A 197 14.60 10.45 12.37
N ASN A 198 14.40 9.22 11.89
CA ASN A 198 15.44 8.49 11.16
C ASN A 198 15.81 9.22 9.86
N LEU A 199 14.81 9.69 9.13
CA LEU A 199 15.00 10.43 7.89
C LEU A 199 15.74 11.75 8.10
N ILE A 200 15.37 12.54 9.13
CA ILE A 200 16.06 13.80 9.47
C ILE A 200 17.51 13.55 9.88
N LYS A 201 17.79 12.47 10.62
CA LYS A 201 19.17 12.10 10.98
C LYS A 201 20.00 11.78 9.73
N ILE A 202 19.45 10.98 8.82
CA ILE A 202 20.13 10.58 7.58
C ILE A 202 20.40 11.80 6.70
N MET A 203 19.45 12.73 6.57
CA MET A 203 19.63 13.97 5.81
C MET A 203 20.69 14.90 6.41
N ARG A 204 20.97 14.82 7.72
CA ARG A 204 22.01 15.63 8.39
C ARG A 204 23.41 15.02 8.29
N THR A 205 23.50 13.71 8.06
CA THR A 205 24.77 12.98 7.89
C THR A 205 25.27 12.93 6.44
N LEU A 206 24.45 13.34 5.48
CA LEU A 206 24.79 13.56 4.08
C LEU A 206 25.39 14.96 3.89
#